data_AF-A0A3M1DFU6-F1
#
_entry.id   AF-A0A3M1DFU6-F1
#
_cell.length_a   1.000
_cell.length_b   1.000
_cell.length_c   1.000
_cell.angle_alpha   90.00
_cell.angle_beta   90.00
_cell.angle_gamma   90.00
#
_symmetry.space_group_name_H-M   'P 1'
#
loop_
_entity.id
_entity.type
_entity.pdbx_description
1 polymer ?
#
loop_
_entity_poly.entity_id
_entity_poly.type
_entity_poly.pdbx_seq_one_letter_code
_entity_poly.pdbx_strand_id
1 'polypeptide(L)'
;ALLLYHEIGHQWFMGQVGSNQVDRPYLDEGFTTHAEHVIMEKYFGRHDNWNHYTTWYQKTFAPPISDRNQRGFRPFLLLMKQGLDRPGLFTYDAGEEYVPYRTSAYYKSASMHYSLRSILGDSAYFAAMRHYCDDWFFAHPYEEDFTRAMEEATGLELDEYLNQWYFSRKRIDYAYAGKKTVRTSEGGYRHTITLKRYGGFVAPVDVAVIWPQGDTSWYTVPPEGMAFAKPGYRVLPLWPQFRQGSRKYQFAIKAHRPIRKVIVDPHNLLADINRLNNSSGLLPPIEVRFDNLKYDRTPVNRYALRLRPDFWYDEPNGVLLGVHAHGSYLQTDHRFSLDAALGTESWRPYVDASYATPFAPFGPQSSVGYRVLRADYRTYFVNSWEKSFRKWVSRPDREEFTLKLGLLDLDADQADRFQPIPAKQRAYLPDRTWDARTTWFAQVSALSLHTFRYGSYWLSSSNLLGAYETSGDDGGFSVNEERAGLTFSSGKTRWRARLFALTTTGRPPAQYLSHLSRVASARR
;
A
#
# COMPACT_ATOMS: atom_id res chain seq x y z
N ALA A 1 -2.72 -27.50 -6.40
CA ALA A 1 -4.17 -27.22 -6.40
C ALA A 1 -4.48 -25.94 -7.19
N LEU A 2 -3.94 -24.78 -6.84
CA LEU A 2 -4.31 -23.49 -7.47
C LEU A 2 -4.04 -23.44 -8.98
N LEU A 3 -2.83 -23.81 -9.42
CA LEU A 3 -2.52 -23.90 -10.84
C LEU A 3 -3.49 -24.85 -11.55
N LEU A 4 -3.73 -26.03 -10.99
CA LEU A 4 -4.69 -26.99 -11.54
C LEU A 4 -6.10 -26.40 -11.69
N TYR A 5 -6.61 -25.67 -10.68
CA TYR A 5 -7.92 -25.03 -10.76
C TYR A 5 -7.97 -23.91 -11.80
N HIS A 6 -6.88 -23.17 -11.96
CA HIS A 6 -6.72 -22.15 -12.98
C HIS A 6 -6.77 -22.76 -14.40
N GLU A 7 -5.98 -23.82 -14.63
CA GLU A 7 -5.96 -24.54 -15.91
C GLU A 7 -7.30 -25.23 -16.22
N ILE A 8 -8.01 -25.71 -15.20
CA ILE A 8 -9.39 -26.21 -15.35
C ILE A 8 -10.34 -25.07 -15.76
N GLY A 9 -10.17 -23.87 -15.19
CA GLY A 9 -10.93 -22.69 -15.58
C GLY A 9 -10.80 -22.34 -17.05
N HIS A 10 -9.61 -22.49 -17.64
CA HIS A 10 -9.38 -22.23 -19.07
C HIS A 10 -10.21 -23.14 -19.98
N GLN A 11 -10.66 -24.32 -19.53
CA GLN A 11 -11.57 -25.16 -20.32
C GLN A 11 -12.87 -24.42 -20.66
N TRP A 12 -13.32 -23.48 -19.83
CA TRP A 12 -14.48 -22.62 -20.12
C TRP A 12 -14.08 -21.35 -20.85
N PHE A 13 -13.30 -20.45 -20.26
CA PHE A 13 -13.18 -19.07 -20.76
C PHE A 13 -12.31 -18.91 -22.01
N MET A 14 -11.31 -19.78 -22.21
CA MET A 14 -10.53 -19.86 -23.45
C MET A 14 -11.01 -21.00 -24.35
N GLY A 15 -11.36 -22.14 -23.77
CA GLY A 15 -11.77 -23.33 -24.51
C GLY A 15 -13.18 -23.27 -25.10
N GLN A 16 -14.21 -23.19 -24.25
CA GLN A 16 -15.60 -23.21 -24.69
C GLN A 16 -16.11 -21.85 -25.15
N VAL A 17 -15.93 -20.81 -24.34
CA VAL A 17 -16.39 -19.44 -24.64
C VAL A 17 -15.55 -18.79 -25.74
N GLY A 18 -14.31 -19.25 -25.95
CA GLY A 18 -13.47 -18.79 -27.05
C GLY A 18 -12.98 -17.35 -26.91
N SER A 19 -12.74 -16.86 -25.68
CA SER A 19 -12.21 -15.50 -25.50
C SER A 19 -10.82 -15.35 -26.13
N ASN A 20 -10.57 -14.21 -26.78
CA ASN A 20 -9.31 -13.95 -27.46
C ASN A 20 -8.24 -13.51 -26.45
N GLN A 21 -7.40 -14.47 -26.02
CA GLN A 21 -6.34 -14.23 -25.02
C GLN A 21 -5.26 -13.23 -25.49
N VAL A 22 -5.05 -13.08 -26.81
CA VAL A 22 -4.04 -12.14 -27.34
C VAL A 22 -4.57 -10.71 -27.26
N ASP A 23 -5.76 -10.45 -27.78
CA ASP A 23 -6.31 -9.09 -27.82
C ASP A 23 -6.98 -8.66 -26.50
N ARG A 24 -7.50 -9.63 -25.74
CA ARG A 24 -8.29 -9.43 -24.51
C ARG A 24 -7.90 -10.44 -23.43
N PRO A 25 -6.61 -10.51 -23.02
CA PRO A 25 -6.13 -11.46 -22.01
C PRO A 25 -6.91 -11.41 -20.71
N TYR A 26 -7.54 -10.27 -20.37
CA TYR A 26 -8.29 -10.11 -19.13
C TYR A 26 -9.63 -10.86 -19.10
N LEU A 27 -10.25 -11.16 -20.26
CA LEU A 27 -11.47 -11.98 -20.38
C LEU A 27 -11.17 -13.46 -20.15
N ASP A 28 -9.93 -13.87 -20.34
CA ASP A 28 -9.48 -15.23 -20.07
C ASP A 28 -8.88 -15.33 -18.66
N GLU A 29 -7.69 -14.75 -18.46
CA GLU A 29 -6.86 -14.87 -17.25
C GLU A 29 -7.57 -14.38 -15.99
N GLY A 30 -8.39 -13.34 -16.13
CA GLY A 30 -9.14 -12.76 -15.04
C GLY A 30 -10.33 -13.59 -14.60
N PHE A 31 -11.05 -14.16 -15.58
CA PHE A 31 -12.20 -15.02 -15.35
C PHE A 31 -11.74 -16.36 -14.75
N THR A 32 -10.64 -16.92 -15.26
CA THR A 32 -10.01 -18.13 -14.69
C THR A 32 -9.43 -17.88 -13.29
N THR A 33 -8.77 -16.74 -13.06
CA THR A 33 -8.33 -16.34 -11.71
C THR A 33 -9.49 -16.24 -10.75
N HIS A 34 -10.62 -15.67 -11.18
CA HIS A 34 -11.80 -15.61 -10.34
C HIS A 34 -12.38 -17.01 -10.05
N ALA A 35 -12.52 -17.86 -11.06
CA ALA A 35 -12.99 -19.24 -10.89
C ALA A 35 -12.11 -20.02 -9.89
N GLU A 36 -10.79 -19.89 -10.00
CA GLU A 36 -9.82 -20.45 -9.05
C GLU A 36 -10.13 -19.99 -7.61
N HIS A 37 -10.36 -18.69 -7.41
CA HIS A 37 -10.68 -18.15 -6.09
C HIS A 37 -12.03 -18.64 -5.56
N VAL A 38 -13.06 -18.76 -6.40
CA VAL A 38 -14.38 -19.30 -6.02
C VAL A 38 -14.26 -20.76 -5.56
N ILE A 39 -13.45 -21.55 -6.24
CA ILE A 39 -13.17 -22.94 -5.84
C ILE A 39 -12.49 -22.96 -4.47
N MET A 40 -11.51 -22.08 -4.23
CA MET A 40 -10.87 -21.96 -2.92
C MET A 40 -11.87 -21.55 -1.83
N GLU A 41 -12.77 -20.59 -2.11
CA GLU A 41 -13.82 -20.18 -1.18
C GLU A 41 -14.78 -21.34 -0.82
N LYS A 42 -15.13 -22.16 -1.82
CA LYS A 42 -16.05 -23.28 -1.63
C LYS A 42 -15.48 -24.38 -0.73
N TYR A 43 -14.20 -24.72 -0.88
CA TYR A 43 -13.59 -25.84 -0.14
C TYR A 43 -12.93 -25.44 1.17
N PHE A 44 -12.41 -24.22 1.27
CA PHE A 44 -11.62 -23.77 2.41
C PHE A 44 -12.25 -22.58 3.16
N GLY A 45 -13.41 -22.11 2.72
CA GLY A 45 -14.09 -20.95 3.27
C GLY A 45 -13.63 -19.64 2.62
N ARG A 46 -14.42 -18.58 2.84
CA ARG A 46 -14.17 -17.26 2.22
C ARG A 46 -12.90 -16.58 2.72
N HIS A 47 -12.56 -16.84 3.98
CA HIS A 47 -11.42 -16.24 4.67
C HIS A 47 -10.48 -17.34 5.14
N ASP A 48 -9.22 -16.98 5.37
CA ASP A 48 -8.22 -17.88 5.92
C ASP A 48 -7.99 -19.16 5.08
N ASN A 49 -8.24 -19.06 3.76
CA ASN A 49 -8.20 -20.15 2.78
C ASN A 49 -6.87 -20.30 2.02
N TRP A 50 -5.80 -19.60 2.42
CA TRP A 50 -4.52 -19.65 1.73
C TRP A 50 -3.47 -20.53 2.43
N ASN A 51 -3.27 -20.33 3.74
CA ASN A 51 -2.28 -21.05 4.52
C ASN A 51 -2.95 -21.77 5.70
N HIS A 52 -2.67 -23.06 5.86
CA HIS A 52 -3.07 -23.83 7.03
C HIS A 52 -1.82 -24.13 7.89
N TYR A 53 -1.66 -23.38 8.97
CA TYR A 53 -0.59 -23.60 9.95
C TYR A 53 -1.08 -24.53 11.06
N THR A 54 -0.40 -25.66 11.26
CA THR A 54 -0.81 -26.68 12.24
C THR A 54 -0.07 -26.55 13.56
N THR A 55 1.16 -26.04 13.57
CA THR A 55 1.97 -25.89 14.80
C THR A 55 1.95 -24.48 15.36
N TRP A 56 2.17 -24.33 16.67
CA TRP A 56 2.27 -23.02 17.32
C TRP A 56 3.39 -22.18 16.70
N TYR A 57 4.56 -22.77 16.42
CA TYR A 57 5.70 -22.09 15.82
C TYR A 57 5.36 -21.52 14.43
N GLN A 58 4.68 -22.31 13.58
CA GLN A 58 4.23 -21.81 12.28
C GLN A 58 3.24 -20.67 12.43
N LYS A 59 2.27 -20.77 13.35
CA LYS A 59 1.31 -19.69 13.61
C LYS A 59 1.99 -18.41 14.11
N THR A 60 3.06 -18.53 14.88
CA THR A 60 3.79 -17.38 15.45
C THR A 60 4.76 -16.75 14.44
N PHE A 61 5.43 -17.55 13.61
CA PHE A 61 6.57 -17.07 12.80
C PHE A 61 6.40 -17.20 11.28
N ALA A 62 5.31 -17.79 10.78
CA ALA A 62 5.08 -17.86 9.35
C ALA A 62 4.38 -16.59 8.83
N PRO A 63 4.54 -16.26 7.54
CA PRO A 63 3.88 -15.11 6.95
C PRO A 63 2.35 -15.25 7.09
N PRO A 64 1.65 -14.27 7.68
CA PRO A 64 0.22 -14.37 8.00
C PRO A 64 -0.69 -14.15 6.77
N ILE A 65 -0.29 -14.65 5.59
CA ILE A 65 -1.16 -14.63 4.41
C ILE A 65 -2.29 -15.61 4.69
N SER A 66 -3.45 -15.09 5.07
CA SER A 66 -4.56 -15.94 5.43
C SER A 66 -5.50 -16.16 4.25
N ASP A 67 -5.66 -15.20 3.33
CA ASP A 67 -6.73 -15.23 2.31
C ASP A 67 -6.21 -15.06 0.85
N ARG A 68 -6.71 -15.90 -0.07
CA ARG A 68 -6.36 -15.91 -1.51
C ARG A 68 -6.80 -14.63 -2.22
N ASN A 69 -7.99 -14.11 -1.93
CA ASN A 69 -8.47 -12.84 -2.49
C ASN A 69 -7.59 -11.67 -2.06
N GLN A 70 -7.23 -11.62 -0.78
CA GLN A 70 -6.32 -10.58 -0.30
C GLN A 70 -4.95 -10.65 -1.01
N ARG A 71 -4.45 -11.87 -1.25
CA ARG A 71 -3.23 -12.09 -2.02
C ARG A 71 -3.36 -11.63 -3.48
N GLY A 72 -4.53 -11.80 -4.10
CA GLY A 72 -4.81 -11.35 -5.46
C GLY A 72 -5.00 -9.84 -5.58
N PHE A 73 -5.76 -9.23 -4.68
CA PHE A 73 -6.02 -7.78 -4.71
C PHE A 73 -4.78 -6.96 -4.37
N ARG A 74 -3.93 -7.44 -3.46
CA ARG A 74 -2.74 -6.70 -3.01
C ARG A 74 -1.87 -6.17 -4.16
N PRO A 75 -1.37 -6.98 -5.12
CA PRO A 75 -0.55 -6.47 -6.22
C PRO A 75 -1.30 -5.41 -7.05
N PHE A 76 -2.60 -5.60 -7.29
CA PHE A 76 -3.41 -4.62 -8.01
C PHE A 76 -3.52 -3.29 -7.25
N LEU A 77 -3.85 -3.32 -5.95
CA LEU A 77 -3.92 -2.12 -5.11
C LEU A 77 -2.58 -1.37 -5.04
N LEU A 78 -1.45 -2.10 -4.99
CA LEU A 78 -0.12 -1.50 -5.01
C LEU A 78 0.17 -0.77 -6.31
N LEU A 79 -0.13 -1.38 -7.46
CA LEU A 79 0.04 -0.73 -8.77
C LEU A 79 -0.88 0.49 -8.90
N MET A 80 -2.14 0.38 -8.46
CA MET A 80 -3.06 1.51 -8.43
C MET A 80 -2.49 2.67 -7.60
N LYS A 81 -1.98 2.41 -6.40
CA LYS A 81 -1.36 3.45 -5.56
C LYS A 81 -0.15 4.10 -6.23
N GLN A 82 0.63 3.33 -6.97
CA GLN A 82 1.79 3.80 -7.71
C GLN A 82 1.43 4.45 -9.06
N GLY A 83 0.17 4.40 -9.50
CA GLY A 83 -0.25 4.93 -10.80
C GLY A 83 0.28 4.13 -11.99
N LEU A 84 0.60 2.85 -11.78
CA LEU A 84 1.22 1.95 -12.76
C LEU A 84 0.26 0.84 -13.19
N ASP A 85 -0.99 0.89 -12.74
CA ASP A 85 -2.06 0.01 -13.22
C ASP A 85 -2.46 0.35 -14.67
N ARG A 86 -3.14 -0.61 -15.32
CA ARG A 86 -3.62 -0.48 -16.70
C ARG A 86 -5.15 -0.59 -16.76
N PRO A 87 -5.80 -0.03 -17.79
CA PRO A 87 -7.15 -0.44 -18.17
C PRO A 87 -7.25 -1.96 -18.33
N GLY A 88 -8.45 -2.54 -18.24
CA GLY A 88 -8.65 -3.97 -18.47
C GLY A 88 -8.40 -4.36 -19.93
N LEU A 89 -8.81 -3.49 -20.87
CA LEU A 89 -8.59 -3.69 -22.29
C LEU A 89 -7.16 -3.27 -22.68
N PHE A 90 -6.37 -4.25 -23.10
CA PHE A 90 -5.06 -4.11 -23.72
C PHE A 90 -4.72 -5.41 -24.45
N THR A 91 -3.92 -5.32 -25.52
CA THR A 91 -3.42 -6.50 -26.23
C THR A 91 -2.09 -6.97 -25.62
N TYR A 92 -1.85 -8.28 -25.64
CA TYR A 92 -0.57 -8.90 -25.29
C TYR A 92 0.59 -8.34 -26.11
N ASP A 93 0.34 -8.11 -27.41
CA ASP A 93 1.36 -7.67 -28.37
C ASP A 93 1.73 -6.19 -28.25
N ALA A 94 1.11 -5.45 -27.33
CA ALA A 94 1.45 -4.05 -27.05
C ALA A 94 2.89 -3.87 -26.50
N GLY A 95 3.63 -4.96 -26.27
CA GLY A 95 5.00 -4.92 -25.77
C GLY A 95 5.10 -4.31 -24.38
N GLU A 96 4.03 -4.43 -23.59
CA GLU A 96 3.94 -3.85 -22.27
C GLU A 96 4.85 -4.56 -21.26
N GLU A 97 5.12 -3.86 -20.17
CA GLU A 97 5.87 -4.44 -19.07
C GLU A 97 5.09 -5.55 -18.36
N TYR A 98 5.76 -6.68 -18.10
CA TYR A 98 5.16 -7.90 -17.58
C TYR A 98 4.35 -7.73 -16.28
N VAL A 99 4.85 -7.01 -15.26
CA VAL A 99 4.13 -6.90 -13.97
C VAL A 99 2.84 -6.09 -14.09
N PRO A 100 2.83 -4.86 -14.67
CA PRO A 100 1.59 -4.16 -14.96
C PRO A 100 0.61 -4.96 -15.83
N TYR A 101 1.10 -5.54 -16.93
CA TYR A 101 0.34 -6.42 -17.83
C TYR A 101 -0.37 -7.53 -17.04
N ARG A 102 0.43 -8.36 -16.34
CA ARG A 102 -0.06 -9.54 -15.64
C ARG A 102 -1.01 -9.17 -14.52
N THR A 103 -0.68 -8.11 -13.77
CA THR A 103 -1.52 -7.72 -12.64
C THR A 103 -2.89 -7.23 -13.12
N SER A 104 -2.95 -6.53 -14.25
CA SER A 104 -4.21 -6.12 -14.84
C SER A 104 -4.98 -7.30 -15.46
N ALA A 105 -4.34 -8.16 -16.27
CA ALA A 105 -4.99 -9.32 -16.90
C ALA A 105 -5.64 -10.24 -15.84
N TYR A 106 -4.92 -10.57 -14.78
CA TYR A 106 -5.37 -11.54 -13.78
C TYR A 106 -6.15 -10.85 -12.66
N TYR A 107 -5.53 -9.92 -11.94
CA TYR A 107 -6.04 -9.46 -10.65
C TYR A 107 -7.00 -8.28 -10.74
N LYS A 108 -6.86 -7.37 -11.71
CA LYS A 108 -7.86 -6.31 -11.95
C LYS A 108 -9.17 -6.92 -12.45
N SER A 109 -9.09 -7.83 -13.41
CA SER A 109 -10.27 -8.54 -13.92
C SER A 109 -10.93 -9.44 -12.86
N ALA A 110 -10.16 -10.20 -12.06
CA ALA A 110 -10.74 -10.90 -10.92
C ALA A 110 -11.40 -9.94 -9.91
N SER A 111 -10.82 -8.76 -9.68
CA SER A 111 -11.42 -7.73 -8.81
C SER A 111 -12.73 -7.17 -9.37
N MET A 112 -12.87 -7.05 -10.70
CA MET A 112 -14.12 -6.67 -11.36
C MET A 112 -15.23 -7.67 -11.02
N HIS A 113 -14.96 -8.99 -11.12
CA HIS A 113 -15.95 -9.98 -10.76
C HIS A 113 -16.31 -9.99 -9.28
N TYR A 114 -15.35 -9.81 -8.38
CA TYR A 114 -15.65 -9.65 -6.96
C TYR A 114 -16.51 -8.42 -6.68
N SER A 115 -16.27 -7.34 -7.42
CA SER A 115 -17.11 -6.14 -7.35
C SER A 115 -18.51 -6.42 -7.88
N LEU A 116 -18.68 -7.17 -8.98
CA LEU A 116 -20.00 -7.65 -9.45
C LEU A 116 -20.70 -8.53 -8.42
N ARG A 117 -19.98 -9.46 -7.76
CA ARG A 117 -20.52 -10.24 -6.63
C ARG A 117 -20.95 -9.35 -5.46
N SER A 118 -20.23 -8.27 -5.20
CA SER A 118 -20.64 -7.26 -4.21
C SER A 118 -21.94 -6.58 -4.59
N ILE A 119 -22.18 -6.34 -5.88
CA ILE A 119 -23.36 -5.63 -6.38
C ILE A 119 -24.58 -6.55 -6.40
N LEU A 120 -24.43 -7.75 -6.94
CA LEU A 120 -25.52 -8.70 -7.22
C LEU A 120 -25.77 -9.68 -6.08
N GLY A 121 -24.78 -9.92 -5.23
CA GLY A 121 -24.74 -11.11 -4.38
C GLY A 121 -24.43 -12.38 -5.20
N ASP A 122 -24.02 -13.44 -4.49
CA ASP A 122 -23.46 -14.63 -5.14
C ASP A 122 -24.46 -15.36 -6.06
N SER A 123 -25.71 -15.52 -5.63
CA SER A 123 -26.72 -16.26 -6.40
C SER A 123 -26.99 -15.63 -7.78
N ALA A 124 -27.30 -14.33 -7.79
CA ALA A 124 -27.58 -13.58 -9.02
C ALA A 124 -26.33 -13.46 -9.90
N TYR A 125 -25.16 -13.23 -9.30
CA TYR A 125 -23.90 -13.21 -10.04
C TYR A 125 -23.63 -14.54 -10.75
N PHE A 126 -23.73 -15.68 -10.06
CA PHE A 126 -23.48 -16.98 -10.69
C PHE A 126 -24.56 -17.36 -11.71
N ALA A 127 -25.80 -16.88 -11.55
CA ALA A 127 -26.84 -17.03 -12.57
C ALA A 127 -26.49 -16.23 -13.83
N ALA A 128 -26.06 -14.98 -13.69
CA ALA A 128 -25.63 -14.15 -14.81
C ALA A 128 -24.37 -14.69 -15.52
N MET A 129 -23.41 -15.22 -14.77
CA MET A 129 -22.24 -15.89 -15.38
C MET A 129 -22.62 -17.15 -16.15
N ARG A 130 -23.60 -17.93 -15.68
CA ARG A 130 -24.11 -19.08 -16.45
C ARG A 130 -24.78 -18.61 -17.75
N HIS A 131 -25.65 -17.60 -17.66
CA HIS A 131 -26.28 -16.97 -18.82
C HIS A 131 -25.23 -16.53 -19.85
N TYR A 132 -24.17 -15.82 -19.42
CA TYR A 132 -23.05 -15.44 -20.30
C TYR A 132 -22.36 -16.66 -20.95
N CYS A 133 -22.04 -17.70 -20.18
CA CYS A 133 -21.40 -18.89 -20.74
C CYS A 133 -22.31 -19.64 -21.73
N ASP A 134 -23.62 -19.69 -21.47
CA ASP A 134 -24.60 -20.37 -22.31
C ASP A 134 -24.80 -19.62 -23.64
N ASP A 135 -24.89 -18.28 -23.60
CA ASP A 135 -25.02 -17.44 -24.79
C ASP A 135 -23.78 -17.48 -25.70
N TRP A 136 -22.60 -17.65 -25.10
CA TRP A 136 -21.30 -17.57 -25.81
C TRP A 136 -20.59 -18.91 -25.95
N PHE A 137 -21.30 -20.01 -25.75
CA PHE A 137 -20.74 -21.36 -25.91
C PHE A 137 -20.31 -21.62 -27.36
N PHE A 138 -19.02 -21.92 -27.56
CA PHE A 138 -18.34 -22.03 -28.86
C PHE A 138 -18.44 -20.78 -29.76
N ALA A 139 -18.50 -19.60 -29.14
CA ALA A 139 -18.45 -18.31 -29.80
C ALA A 139 -17.12 -17.57 -29.51
N HIS A 140 -17.09 -16.24 -29.68
CA HIS A 140 -15.92 -15.38 -29.42
C HIS A 140 -16.37 -13.99 -28.89
N PRO A 141 -16.70 -13.87 -27.60
CA PRO A 141 -17.25 -12.63 -27.04
C PRO A 141 -16.22 -11.52 -26.92
N TYR A 142 -16.74 -10.30 -27.00
CA TYR A 142 -16.09 -9.06 -26.64
C TYR A 142 -16.58 -8.55 -25.27
N GLU A 143 -16.03 -7.44 -24.81
CA GLU A 143 -16.36 -6.81 -23.53
C GLU A 143 -17.80 -6.30 -23.47
N GLU A 144 -18.32 -5.82 -24.60
CA GLU A 144 -19.71 -5.40 -24.75
C GLU A 144 -20.66 -6.59 -24.66
N ASP A 145 -20.23 -7.77 -25.12
CA ASP A 145 -21.03 -8.98 -25.06
C ASP A 145 -21.15 -9.53 -23.63
N PHE A 146 -20.06 -9.48 -22.87
CA PHE A 146 -20.10 -9.78 -21.44
C PHE A 146 -20.98 -8.76 -20.69
N THR A 147 -20.83 -7.48 -21.01
CA THR A 147 -21.67 -6.41 -20.43
C THR A 147 -23.14 -6.68 -20.70
N ARG A 148 -23.52 -6.90 -21.97
CA ARG A 148 -24.89 -7.19 -22.39
C ARG A 148 -25.46 -8.42 -21.68
N ALA A 149 -24.73 -9.53 -21.62
CA ALA A 149 -25.18 -10.75 -20.94
C ALA A 149 -25.45 -10.51 -19.44
N MET A 150 -24.61 -9.70 -18.78
CA MET A 150 -24.81 -9.34 -17.38
C MET A 150 -26.02 -8.42 -17.18
N GLU A 151 -26.25 -7.47 -18.08
CA GLU A 151 -27.42 -6.58 -18.06
C GLU A 151 -28.72 -7.36 -18.31
N GLU A 152 -28.74 -8.22 -19.32
CA GLU A 152 -29.89 -9.08 -19.66
C GLU A 152 -30.27 -10.00 -18.48
N ALA A 153 -29.28 -10.62 -17.84
CA ALA A 153 -29.52 -11.53 -16.72
C ALA A 153 -29.94 -10.82 -15.43
N THR A 154 -29.63 -9.53 -15.25
CA THR A 154 -29.81 -8.81 -13.98
C THR A 154 -30.83 -7.68 -14.03
N GLY A 155 -31.15 -7.17 -15.23
CA GLY A 155 -31.98 -5.99 -15.45
C GLY A 155 -31.34 -4.67 -14.99
N LEU A 156 -30.03 -4.65 -14.72
CA LEU A 156 -29.29 -3.46 -14.34
C LEU A 156 -28.66 -2.79 -15.57
N GLU A 157 -28.38 -1.48 -15.47
CA GLU A 157 -27.51 -0.77 -16.40
C GLU A 157 -26.08 -0.85 -15.85
N LEU A 158 -25.22 -1.65 -16.48
CA LEU A 158 -23.85 -1.95 -16.05
C LEU A 158 -22.79 -1.37 -16.98
N ASP A 159 -23.16 -0.89 -18.16
CA ASP A 159 -22.26 -0.31 -19.17
C ASP A 159 -21.31 0.77 -18.60
N GLU A 160 -21.83 1.83 -17.95
CA GLU A 160 -21.02 2.91 -17.39
C GLU A 160 -20.11 2.41 -16.25
N TYR A 161 -20.56 1.37 -15.52
CA TYR A 161 -19.77 0.74 -14.46
C TYR A 161 -18.62 -0.11 -15.02
N LEU A 162 -18.92 -0.99 -15.99
CA LEU A 162 -17.97 -1.93 -16.59
C LEU A 162 -16.96 -1.21 -17.50
N ASN A 163 -17.39 -0.16 -18.22
CA ASN A 163 -16.50 0.69 -19.02
C ASN A 163 -15.36 1.31 -18.19
N GLN A 164 -15.57 1.57 -16.90
CA GLN A 164 -14.52 2.06 -16.02
C GLN A 164 -13.44 1.00 -15.76
N TRP A 165 -13.80 -0.28 -15.73
CA TRP A 165 -12.83 -1.38 -15.64
C TRP A 165 -12.07 -1.55 -16.95
N TYR A 166 -12.77 -1.57 -18.08
CA TYR A 166 -12.20 -1.84 -19.39
C TYR A 166 -11.29 -0.73 -19.87
N PHE A 167 -11.76 0.52 -19.82
CA PHE A 167 -11.15 1.64 -20.54
C PHE A 167 -10.47 2.66 -19.64
N SER A 168 -10.53 2.50 -18.32
CA SER A 168 -10.03 3.52 -17.39
C SER A 168 -9.07 2.99 -16.31
N ARG A 169 -8.36 3.94 -15.69
CA ARG A 169 -7.55 3.75 -14.47
C ARG A 169 -8.19 4.44 -13.25
N LYS A 170 -9.50 4.67 -13.31
CA LYS A 170 -10.25 5.25 -12.19
C LYS A 170 -10.09 4.34 -10.97
N ARG A 171 -9.95 4.96 -9.79
CA ARG A 171 -9.71 4.25 -8.53
C ARG A 171 -10.99 4.20 -7.70
N ILE A 172 -11.28 3.04 -7.10
CA ILE A 172 -12.33 2.87 -6.09
C ILE A 172 -11.78 3.36 -4.76
N ASP A 173 -12.47 4.30 -4.11
CA ASP A 173 -12.11 4.82 -2.78
C ASP A 173 -13.36 5.45 -2.15
N TYR A 174 -14.07 4.66 -1.34
CA TYR A 174 -15.29 5.01 -0.63
C TYR A 174 -15.05 4.97 0.88
N ALA A 175 -15.32 6.09 1.54
CA ALA A 175 -15.04 6.26 2.95
C ALA A 175 -16.33 6.48 3.76
N TYR A 176 -16.28 6.03 5.02
CA TYR A 176 -17.13 6.60 6.05
C TYR A 176 -16.62 8.01 6.38
N ALA A 177 -17.50 9.01 6.27
CA ALA A 177 -17.13 10.42 6.48
C ALA A 177 -17.73 11.03 7.75
N GLY A 178 -18.63 10.32 8.45
CA GLY A 178 -19.16 10.77 9.74
C GLY A 178 -20.59 10.34 10.01
N LYS A 179 -21.02 10.55 11.25
CA LYS A 179 -22.38 10.27 11.72
C LYS A 179 -22.81 11.39 12.66
N LYS A 180 -23.97 12.00 12.40
CA LYS A 180 -24.67 12.87 13.35
C LYS A 180 -25.82 12.09 13.97
N THR A 181 -25.93 12.12 15.29
CA THR A 181 -27.01 11.45 16.03
C THR A 181 -27.80 12.49 16.81
N VAL A 182 -29.11 12.52 16.62
CA VAL A 182 -30.03 13.44 17.31
C VAL A 182 -31.14 12.63 17.95
N ARG A 183 -31.49 12.93 19.21
CA ARG A 183 -32.67 12.32 19.84
C ARG A 183 -33.95 12.90 19.22
N THR A 184 -34.93 12.05 18.95
CA THR A 184 -36.22 12.47 18.39
C THR A 184 -37.20 12.82 19.52
N SER A 185 -38.11 13.76 19.26
CA SER A 185 -39.19 14.15 20.19
C SER A 185 -40.13 12.97 20.52
N GLU A 186 -40.30 12.06 19.57
CA GLU A 186 -41.11 10.83 19.68
C GLU A 186 -40.43 9.71 20.51
N GLY A 187 -39.25 9.97 21.08
CA GLY A 187 -38.39 8.94 21.66
C GLY A 187 -37.57 8.20 20.60
N GLY A 188 -36.32 7.87 20.92
CA GLY A 188 -35.36 7.26 19.99
C GLY A 188 -34.38 8.25 19.36
N TYR A 189 -33.81 7.86 18.22
CA TYR A 189 -32.68 8.52 17.57
C TYR A 189 -32.88 8.62 16.05
N ARG A 190 -32.47 9.77 15.50
CA ARG A 190 -32.21 9.97 14.08
C ARG A 190 -30.70 9.99 13.85
N HIS A 191 -30.21 9.03 13.09
CA HIS A 191 -28.81 8.95 12.69
C HIS A 191 -28.65 9.38 11.25
N THR A 192 -27.89 10.44 10.99
CA THR A 192 -27.48 10.84 9.65
C THR A 192 -26.06 10.36 9.41
N ILE A 193 -25.90 9.39 8.51
CA ILE A 193 -24.60 8.84 8.11
C ILE A 193 -24.14 9.58 6.85
N THR A 194 -22.87 9.96 6.80
CA THR A 194 -22.24 10.58 5.64
C THR A 194 -21.20 9.63 5.05
N LEU A 195 -21.32 9.37 3.76
CA LEU A 195 -20.33 8.67 2.94
C LEU A 195 -19.59 9.68 2.07
N LYS A 196 -18.35 9.37 1.69
CA LYS A 196 -17.58 10.19 0.76
C LYS A 196 -16.84 9.31 -0.25
N ARG A 197 -16.86 9.72 -1.51
CA ARG A 197 -16.12 9.07 -2.60
C ARG A 197 -14.88 9.90 -2.91
N TYR A 198 -13.69 9.41 -2.59
CA TYR A 198 -12.43 10.10 -2.94
C TYR A 198 -11.98 9.73 -4.36
N GLY A 199 -12.25 8.50 -4.77
CA GLY A 199 -11.83 7.93 -6.04
C GLY A 199 -12.70 8.37 -7.21
N GLY A 200 -12.16 8.26 -8.43
CA GLY A 200 -12.89 8.56 -9.66
C GLY A 200 -13.86 7.46 -10.08
N PHE A 201 -13.69 6.25 -9.57
CA PHE A 201 -14.47 5.07 -9.95
C PHE A 201 -15.85 5.12 -9.26
N VAL A 202 -16.91 4.84 -10.01
CA VAL A 202 -18.29 4.78 -9.51
C VAL A 202 -18.73 3.33 -9.42
N ALA A 203 -19.21 2.92 -8.24
CA ALA A 203 -19.79 1.62 -7.97
C ALA A 203 -20.94 1.74 -6.94
N PRO A 204 -21.89 0.78 -6.92
CA PRO A 204 -22.75 0.56 -5.76
C PRO A 204 -21.91 0.22 -4.53
N VAL A 205 -22.27 0.78 -3.38
CA VAL A 205 -21.53 0.56 -2.12
C VAL A 205 -22.43 0.04 -1.02
N ASP A 206 -21.97 -1.03 -0.36
CA ASP A 206 -22.65 -1.60 0.79
C ASP A 206 -22.25 -0.93 2.08
N VAL A 207 -23.22 -0.79 2.99
CA VAL A 207 -23.02 -0.23 4.32
C VAL A 207 -23.64 -1.16 5.35
N ALA A 208 -22.80 -1.63 6.28
CA ALA A 208 -23.25 -2.33 7.49
C ALA A 208 -23.38 -1.34 8.65
N VAL A 209 -24.54 -1.37 9.31
CA VAL A 209 -24.79 -0.65 10.56
C VAL A 209 -24.92 -1.67 11.68
N ILE A 210 -23.91 -1.70 12.54
CA ILE A 210 -23.83 -2.60 13.69
C ILE A 210 -24.43 -1.89 14.90
N TRP A 211 -25.38 -2.56 15.55
CA TRP A 211 -26.09 -2.07 16.72
C TRP A 211 -25.38 -2.48 18.02
N PRO A 212 -25.76 -1.93 19.19
CA PRO A 212 -25.10 -2.22 20.46
C PRO A 212 -25.08 -3.71 20.81
N GLN A 213 -26.16 -4.43 20.49
CA GLN A 213 -26.32 -5.87 20.75
C GLN A 213 -25.57 -6.77 19.75
N GLY A 214 -24.90 -6.18 18.74
CA GLY A 214 -24.11 -6.91 17.75
C GLY A 214 -24.87 -7.33 16.49
N ASP A 215 -26.20 -7.25 16.50
CA ASP A 215 -26.99 -7.41 15.29
C ASP A 215 -26.70 -6.29 14.28
N THR A 216 -26.90 -6.58 12.99
CA THR A 216 -26.45 -5.72 11.88
C THR A 216 -27.60 -5.46 10.90
N SER A 217 -27.78 -4.20 10.52
CA SER A 217 -28.63 -3.81 9.39
C SER A 217 -27.77 -3.53 8.16
N TRP A 218 -28.17 -4.05 7.02
CA TRP A 218 -27.43 -3.96 5.76
C TRP A 218 -28.14 -3.04 4.79
N TYR A 219 -27.36 -2.17 4.15
CA TYR A 219 -27.84 -1.20 3.19
C TYR A 219 -26.98 -1.22 1.94
N THR A 220 -27.58 -0.91 0.79
CA THR A 220 -26.86 -0.67 -0.46
C THR A 220 -27.18 0.73 -0.93
N VAL A 221 -26.14 1.51 -1.26
CA VAL A 221 -26.25 2.82 -1.89
C VAL A 221 -25.93 2.66 -3.37
N PRO A 222 -26.94 2.59 -4.25
CA PRO A 222 -26.71 2.46 -5.68
C PRO A 222 -26.45 3.81 -6.38
N PRO A 223 -25.61 3.86 -7.42
CA PRO A 223 -25.65 4.89 -8.45
C PRO A 223 -26.87 4.70 -9.37
N GLU A 224 -26.99 5.61 -10.33
CA GLU A 224 -27.96 5.52 -11.44
C GLU A 224 -27.88 4.14 -12.11
N GLY A 225 -29.03 3.56 -12.48
CA GLY A 225 -29.11 2.30 -13.24
C GLY A 225 -28.78 1.01 -12.48
N MET A 226 -28.18 1.09 -11.29
CA MET A 226 -27.61 -0.06 -10.58
C MET A 226 -28.29 -0.38 -9.24
N ALA A 227 -29.58 -0.08 -9.10
CA ALA A 227 -30.34 -0.32 -7.87
C ALA A 227 -30.78 -1.79 -7.74
N PHE A 228 -29.88 -2.65 -7.28
CA PHE A 228 -30.16 -4.08 -7.10
C PHE A 228 -30.61 -4.45 -5.68
N ALA A 229 -31.73 -5.15 -5.56
CA ALA A 229 -32.32 -5.56 -4.28
C ALA A 229 -31.76 -6.90 -3.79
N LYS A 230 -30.57 -6.88 -3.18
CA LYS A 230 -29.97 -8.09 -2.57
C LYS A 230 -30.79 -8.60 -1.37
N PRO A 231 -30.89 -9.93 -1.18
CA PRO A 231 -31.52 -10.50 0.00
C PRO A 231 -30.91 -9.97 1.30
N GLY A 232 -31.75 -9.44 2.21
CA GLY A 232 -31.33 -8.91 3.51
C GLY A 232 -30.75 -7.49 3.48
N TYR A 233 -30.64 -6.84 2.32
CA TYR A 233 -30.17 -5.47 2.18
C TYR A 233 -31.33 -4.52 1.87
N ARG A 234 -31.31 -3.36 2.51
CA ARG A 234 -32.21 -2.26 2.13
C ARG A 234 -31.53 -1.35 1.10
N VAL A 235 -32.13 -1.24 -0.08
CA VAL A 235 -31.70 -0.28 -1.10
C VAL A 235 -32.04 1.14 -0.63
N LEU A 236 -31.04 2.02 -0.61
CA LEU A 236 -31.17 3.43 -0.25
C LEU A 236 -31.45 4.28 -1.50
N PRO A 237 -31.92 5.54 -1.34
CA PRO A 237 -32.08 6.45 -2.47
C PRO A 237 -30.80 6.59 -3.30
N LEU A 238 -30.95 6.77 -4.61
CA LEU A 238 -29.84 6.88 -5.54
C LEU A 238 -28.82 7.92 -5.08
N TRP A 239 -27.54 7.58 -5.18
CA TRP A 239 -26.45 8.55 -5.15
C TRP A 239 -26.07 8.83 -6.61
N PRO A 240 -26.47 9.98 -7.20
CA PRO A 240 -26.26 10.24 -8.62
C PRO A 240 -24.78 10.55 -8.92
N GLN A 241 -23.95 9.52 -9.00
CA GLN A 241 -22.50 9.60 -8.98
C GLN A 241 -21.90 9.81 -10.37
N PHE A 242 -22.61 9.38 -11.42
CA PHE A 242 -22.20 9.56 -12.80
C PHE A 242 -22.49 10.98 -13.29
N ARG A 243 -23.64 11.53 -12.88
CA ARG A 243 -24.13 12.83 -13.40
C ARG A 243 -23.88 14.02 -12.46
N GLN A 244 -23.76 13.81 -11.14
CA GLN A 244 -23.48 14.91 -10.20
C GLN A 244 -22.04 14.93 -9.69
N GLY A 245 -21.54 16.16 -9.48
CA GLY A 245 -20.21 16.39 -8.91
C GLY A 245 -20.10 16.16 -7.39
N SER A 246 -21.21 15.98 -6.66
CA SER A 246 -21.16 15.78 -5.21
C SER A 246 -20.58 14.42 -4.85
N ARG A 247 -19.36 14.45 -4.34
CA ARG A 247 -18.66 13.29 -3.78
C ARG A 247 -19.09 12.94 -2.36
N LYS A 248 -20.18 13.53 -1.85
CA LYS A 248 -20.75 13.23 -0.52
C LYS A 248 -22.17 12.73 -0.68
N TYR A 249 -22.51 11.72 0.11
CA TYR A 249 -23.87 11.17 0.20
C TYR A 249 -24.29 11.06 1.66
N GLN A 250 -25.54 11.40 1.95
CA GLN A 250 -26.09 11.34 3.28
C GLN A 250 -27.43 10.61 3.27
N PHE A 251 -27.61 9.74 4.24
CA PHE A 251 -28.88 9.08 4.49
C PHE A 251 -29.18 9.05 5.98
N ALA A 252 -30.47 9.04 6.30
CA ALA A 252 -30.95 9.06 7.67
C ALA A 252 -31.63 7.73 8.03
N ILE A 253 -31.28 7.21 9.21
CA ILE A 253 -31.92 6.04 9.82
C ILE A 253 -32.62 6.51 11.10
N LYS A 254 -33.90 6.17 11.25
CA LYS A 254 -34.61 6.29 12.53
C LYS A 254 -34.50 4.96 13.27
N ALA A 255 -34.11 4.99 14.55
CA ALA A 255 -33.99 3.81 15.38
C ALA A 255 -34.17 4.17 16.87
N HIS A 256 -34.63 3.22 17.69
CA HIS A 256 -34.79 3.44 19.14
C HIS A 256 -33.48 3.37 19.94
N ARG A 257 -32.37 3.00 19.29
CA ARG A 257 -31.07 2.75 19.91
C ARG A 257 -29.95 3.40 19.11
N PRO A 258 -28.84 3.81 19.75
CA PRO A 258 -27.72 4.43 19.06
C PRO A 258 -26.94 3.42 18.20
N ILE A 259 -26.37 3.88 17.08
CA ILE A 259 -25.45 3.07 16.26
C ILE A 259 -24.11 2.85 16.99
N ARG A 260 -23.67 1.59 17.07
CA ARG A 260 -22.35 1.22 17.61
C ARG A 260 -21.24 1.44 16.58
N LYS A 261 -21.40 0.91 15.37
CA LYS A 261 -20.37 0.99 14.31
C LYS A 261 -21.02 1.04 12.93
N VAL A 262 -20.40 1.80 12.01
CA VAL A 262 -20.72 1.79 10.58
C VAL A 262 -19.51 1.28 9.83
N ILE A 263 -19.73 0.41 8.84
CA ILE A 263 -18.67 -0.13 7.96
C ILE A 263 -19.15 -0.01 6.51
N VAL A 264 -18.33 0.63 5.69
CA VAL A 264 -18.48 0.73 4.23
C VAL A 264 -17.72 -0.43 3.57
N ASP A 265 -18.30 -1.07 2.55
CA ASP A 265 -17.79 -2.31 1.96
C ASP A 265 -17.41 -3.36 3.04
N PRO A 266 -18.37 -3.79 3.87
CA PRO A 266 -18.12 -4.67 5.01
C PRO A 266 -17.49 -6.02 4.65
N HIS A 267 -17.73 -6.51 3.44
CA HIS A 267 -17.19 -7.77 2.94
C HIS A 267 -15.86 -7.61 2.19
N ASN A 268 -15.38 -6.38 2.00
CA ASN A 268 -14.13 -6.05 1.32
C ASN A 268 -14.03 -6.59 -0.12
N LEU A 269 -15.18 -6.64 -0.82
CA LEU A 269 -15.28 -7.19 -2.17
C LEU A 269 -14.99 -6.14 -3.24
N LEU A 270 -15.08 -4.86 -2.90
CA LEU A 270 -14.60 -3.79 -3.78
C LEU A 270 -13.08 -3.68 -3.68
N ALA A 271 -12.42 -3.40 -4.80
CA ALA A 271 -10.98 -3.07 -4.81
C ALA A 271 -10.72 -1.64 -4.31
N ASP A 272 -11.29 -1.31 -3.14
CA ASP A 272 -11.10 -0.04 -2.47
C ASP A 272 -9.62 0.15 -2.11
N ILE A 273 -9.04 1.26 -2.58
CA ILE A 273 -7.63 1.58 -2.43
C ILE A 273 -7.25 2.00 -1.01
N ASN A 274 -8.22 2.38 -0.17
CA ASN A 274 -7.99 2.82 1.19
C ASN A 274 -9.05 2.29 2.16
N ARG A 275 -8.99 0.99 2.43
CA ARG A 275 -9.92 0.31 3.36
C ARG A 275 -9.81 0.78 4.80
N LEU A 276 -8.79 1.57 5.17
CA LEU A 276 -8.64 2.08 6.53
C LEU A 276 -9.69 3.15 6.88
N ASN A 277 -10.25 3.83 5.88
CA ASN A 277 -11.26 4.89 6.08
C ASN A 277 -12.71 4.36 6.00
N ASN A 278 -12.90 3.05 5.86
CA ASN A 278 -14.22 2.44 5.66
C ASN A 278 -15.03 2.31 6.95
N SER A 279 -14.44 2.53 8.13
CA SER A 279 -15.11 2.26 9.41
C SER A 279 -15.22 3.48 10.30
N SER A 280 -16.30 3.56 11.09
CA SER A 280 -16.54 4.66 12.02
C SER A 280 -15.71 4.64 13.32
N GLY A 281 -14.68 3.79 13.40
CA GLY A 281 -13.81 3.72 14.58
C GLY A 281 -12.90 4.95 14.70
N LEU A 282 -12.48 5.28 15.94
CA LEU A 282 -11.52 6.36 16.18
C LEU A 282 -10.17 6.05 15.52
N LEU A 283 -9.72 4.80 15.64
CA LEU A 283 -8.54 4.29 14.98
C LEU A 283 -8.95 3.41 13.80
N PRO A 284 -8.16 3.38 12.72
CA PRO A 284 -8.37 2.40 11.66
C PRO A 284 -8.20 0.97 12.22
N PRO A 285 -8.71 -0.05 11.53
CA PRO A 285 -8.42 -1.44 11.89
C PRO A 285 -6.90 -1.66 11.91
N ILE A 286 -6.33 -2.00 13.07
CA ILE A 286 -4.90 -2.30 13.24
C ILE A 286 -4.74 -3.81 13.49
N GLU A 287 -3.71 -4.39 12.90
CA GLU A 287 -3.25 -5.74 13.17
C GLU A 287 -1.86 -5.65 13.80
N VAL A 288 -1.76 -6.05 15.07
CA VAL A 288 -0.49 -6.06 15.81
C VAL A 288 0.16 -7.43 15.66
N ARG A 289 1.44 -7.46 15.30
CA ARG A 289 2.21 -8.67 15.04
C ARG A 289 3.59 -8.59 15.71
N PHE A 290 4.17 -9.75 16.00
CA PHE A 290 5.57 -9.84 16.37
C PHE A 290 6.45 -9.65 15.12
N ASP A 291 7.48 -8.81 15.21
CA ASP A 291 8.47 -8.66 14.14
C ASP A 291 9.48 -9.81 14.18
N ASN A 292 9.36 -10.76 13.26
CA ASN A 292 10.23 -11.92 13.15
C ASN A 292 11.41 -11.71 12.19
N LEU A 293 11.67 -10.48 11.75
CA LEU A 293 12.72 -10.11 10.78
C LEU A 293 12.59 -10.77 9.39
N LYS A 294 11.52 -11.53 9.14
CA LYS A 294 11.25 -12.12 7.83
C LYS A 294 10.38 -11.18 7.02
N TYR A 295 10.42 -11.36 5.71
CA TYR A 295 9.55 -10.64 4.81
C TYR A 295 8.07 -10.85 5.19
N ASP A 296 7.41 -9.77 5.60
CA ASP A 296 6.00 -9.78 5.97
C ASP A 296 5.15 -8.99 4.96
N ARG A 297 4.08 -9.63 4.49
CA ARG A 297 3.09 -9.01 3.62
C ARG A 297 2.04 -8.31 4.49
N THR A 298 1.87 -7.02 4.28
CA THR A 298 0.82 -6.27 4.98
C THR A 298 -0.57 -6.68 4.47
N PRO A 299 -1.57 -6.78 5.36
CA PRO A 299 -2.95 -7.03 4.97
C PRO A 299 -3.50 -5.87 4.15
N VAL A 300 -4.55 -6.12 3.38
CA VAL A 300 -5.17 -5.12 2.49
C VAL A 300 -6.24 -4.29 3.20
N ASN A 301 -6.77 -4.75 4.34
CA ASN A 301 -7.88 -4.15 5.08
C ASN A 301 -7.52 -3.68 6.49
N ARG A 302 -6.24 -3.77 6.89
CA ARG A 302 -5.75 -3.36 8.22
C ARG A 302 -4.41 -2.66 8.10
N TYR A 303 -4.14 -1.80 9.07
CA TYR A 303 -2.82 -1.24 9.29
C TYR A 303 -1.97 -2.28 10.02
N ALA A 304 -0.85 -2.71 9.45
CA ALA A 304 0.02 -3.69 10.11
C ALA A 304 1.03 -2.97 11.00
N LEU A 305 0.97 -3.25 12.29
CA LEU A 305 1.90 -2.80 13.32
C LEU A 305 2.76 -3.99 13.76
N ARG A 306 4.07 -3.86 13.74
CA ARG A 306 5.02 -4.91 14.14
C ARG A 306 5.90 -4.42 15.27
N LEU A 307 6.16 -5.31 16.21
CA LEU A 307 6.89 -5.01 17.45
C LEU A 307 7.85 -6.16 17.76
N ARG A 308 9.07 -5.84 18.17
CA ARG A 308 10.03 -6.80 18.75
C ARG A 308 10.91 -6.13 19.79
N PRO A 309 11.44 -6.89 20.76
CA PRO A 309 12.62 -6.47 21.49
C PRO A 309 13.77 -6.17 20.52
N ASP A 310 14.59 -5.20 20.86
CA ASP A 310 15.77 -4.84 20.10
C ASP A 310 16.99 -4.73 21.01
N PHE A 311 18.12 -5.14 20.48
CA PHE A 311 19.39 -5.17 21.20
C PHE A 311 20.46 -4.63 20.26
N TRP A 312 21.14 -3.58 20.69
CA TRP A 312 22.25 -2.99 19.96
C TRP A 312 23.46 -2.84 20.87
N TYR A 313 24.63 -2.57 20.29
CA TYR A 313 25.83 -2.24 21.04
C TYR A 313 26.53 -1.06 20.39
N ASP A 314 26.90 -0.08 21.18
CA ASP A 314 27.90 0.89 20.80
C ASP A 314 28.85 1.17 21.97
N GLU A 315 30.04 1.65 21.64
CA GLU A 315 31.09 1.86 22.63
C GLU A 315 30.75 2.96 23.66
N PRO A 316 30.05 4.06 23.31
CA PRO A 316 29.60 5.05 24.29
C PRO A 316 28.53 4.57 25.28
N ASN A 317 27.56 3.78 24.82
CA ASN A 317 26.35 3.43 25.58
C ASN A 317 26.38 2.01 26.14
N GLY A 318 27.32 1.18 25.70
CA GLY A 318 27.39 -0.23 26.03
C GLY A 318 26.31 -1.02 25.29
N VAL A 319 25.70 -1.99 25.97
CA VAL A 319 24.54 -2.70 25.43
C VAL A 319 23.32 -1.79 25.49
N LEU A 320 22.64 -1.63 24.36
CA LEU A 320 21.38 -0.90 24.24
C LEU A 320 20.25 -1.92 24.28
N LEU A 321 19.42 -1.84 25.33
CA LEU A 321 18.24 -2.68 25.49
C LEU A 321 17.01 -1.87 25.12
N GLY A 322 16.22 -2.36 24.17
CA GLY A 322 15.14 -1.57 23.61
C GLY A 322 14.03 -2.35 22.93
N VAL A 323 13.22 -1.59 22.20
CA VAL A 323 12.12 -2.07 21.38
C VAL A 323 12.23 -1.46 20.00
N HIS A 324 11.95 -2.29 19.00
CA HIS A 324 11.75 -1.87 17.63
C HIS A 324 10.26 -2.00 17.29
N ALA A 325 9.69 -0.94 16.73
CA ALA A 325 8.32 -0.89 16.26
C ALA A 325 8.28 -0.33 14.84
N HIS A 326 7.58 -0.98 13.92
CA HIS A 326 7.37 -0.41 12.59
C HIS A 326 6.00 -0.78 12.06
N GLY A 327 5.47 0.05 11.17
CA GLY A 327 4.14 -0.17 10.62
C GLY A 327 3.93 0.46 9.26
N SER A 328 2.91 -0.03 8.56
CA SER A 328 2.44 0.56 7.31
C SER A 328 1.10 -0.01 6.89
N TYR A 329 0.38 0.76 6.06
CA TYR A 329 -0.71 0.25 5.24
C TYR A 329 -0.20 -0.02 3.83
N LEU A 330 -0.43 -1.24 3.34
CA LEU A 330 0.06 -1.70 2.04
C LEU A 330 1.57 -1.52 1.79
N GLN A 331 2.42 -1.34 2.82
CA GLN A 331 3.86 -1.03 2.68
C GLN A 331 4.15 0.31 2.00
N THR A 332 3.15 1.15 1.75
CA THR A 332 3.30 2.45 1.07
C THR A 332 2.81 3.59 1.93
N ASP A 333 1.68 3.41 2.61
CA ASP A 333 0.94 4.47 3.27
C ASP A 333 1.25 4.47 4.76
N HIS A 334 1.42 5.68 5.33
CA HIS A 334 1.65 5.88 6.76
C HIS A 334 2.74 4.94 7.31
N ARG A 335 3.86 4.83 6.59
CA ARG A 335 5.01 4.02 7.01
C ARG A 335 5.64 4.68 8.22
N PHE A 336 5.87 3.93 9.29
CA PHE A 336 6.71 4.42 10.38
C PHE A 336 7.70 3.35 10.82
N SER A 337 8.79 3.81 11.44
CA SER A 337 9.76 3.01 12.18
C SER A 337 10.09 3.74 13.47
N LEU A 338 10.28 3.02 14.56
CA LEU A 338 10.66 3.51 15.86
C LEU A 338 11.63 2.51 16.49
N ASP A 339 12.84 2.95 16.70
CA ASP A 339 13.83 2.27 17.53
C ASP A 339 13.95 3.07 18.82
N ALA A 340 13.70 2.46 19.97
CA ALA A 340 13.80 3.09 21.27
C ALA A 340 14.56 2.18 22.23
N ALA A 341 15.69 2.63 22.76
CA ALA A 341 16.56 1.84 23.61
C ALA A 341 17.18 2.66 24.75
N LEU A 342 17.69 1.97 25.77
CA LEU A 342 18.42 2.55 26.89
C LEU A 342 19.80 1.88 26.99
N GLY A 343 20.86 2.68 27.03
CA GLY A 343 22.23 2.19 27.16
C GLY A 343 22.53 1.69 28.58
N THR A 344 23.13 0.52 28.72
CA THR A 344 23.44 -0.07 30.03
C THR A 344 24.59 0.64 30.76
N GLU A 345 25.54 1.22 30.02
CA GLU A 345 26.68 1.94 30.61
C GLU A 345 26.37 3.42 30.82
N SER A 346 25.73 4.04 29.84
CA SER A 346 25.46 5.49 29.85
C SER A 346 24.14 5.86 30.52
N TRP A 347 23.20 4.91 30.66
CA TRP A 347 21.79 5.16 31.02
C TRP A 347 21.09 6.17 30.11
N ARG A 348 21.56 6.31 28.86
CA ARG A 348 21.04 7.30 27.92
C ARG A 348 19.99 6.71 27.00
N PRO A 349 18.91 7.47 26.72
CA PRO A 349 17.93 7.05 25.74
C PRO A 349 18.48 7.25 24.32
N TYR A 350 18.33 6.22 23.50
CA TYR A 350 18.44 6.27 22.05
C TYR A 350 17.04 6.20 21.45
N VAL A 351 16.71 7.13 20.55
CA VAL A 351 15.42 7.13 19.84
C VAL A 351 15.65 7.42 18.37
N ASP A 352 15.22 6.56 17.47
CA ASP A 352 15.15 6.82 16.03
C ASP A 352 13.72 6.58 15.55
N ALA A 353 12.97 7.66 15.39
CA ALA A 353 11.59 7.62 14.95
C ALA A 353 11.51 8.21 13.54
N SER A 354 10.90 7.50 12.60
CA SER A 354 10.62 8.01 11.26
C SER A 354 9.18 7.72 10.85
N TYR A 355 8.61 8.62 10.07
CA TYR A 355 7.29 8.49 9.48
C TYR A 355 7.31 9.02 8.05
N ALA A 356 6.70 8.31 7.11
CA ALA A 356 6.58 8.72 5.72
C ALA A 356 5.23 8.31 5.14
N THR A 357 4.62 9.18 4.34
CA THR A 357 3.32 8.92 3.70
C THR A 357 3.29 9.45 2.27
N PRO A 358 2.51 8.85 1.35
CA PRO A 358 2.36 9.35 -0.01
C PRO A 358 1.91 10.81 -0.05
N PHE A 359 2.46 11.58 -0.98
CA PHE A 359 2.19 13.02 -1.08
C PHE A 359 1.48 13.37 -2.39
N ALA A 360 0.17 13.14 -2.40
CA ALA A 360 -0.69 13.28 -3.59
C ALA A 360 -0.49 14.56 -4.44
N PRO A 361 -0.20 15.76 -3.89
CA PRO A 361 0.03 16.97 -4.69
C PRO A 361 1.16 16.84 -5.73
N PHE A 362 2.14 15.95 -5.53
CA PHE A 362 3.23 15.71 -6.49
C PHE A 362 3.04 14.43 -7.31
N GLY A 363 1.79 13.98 -7.41
CA GLY A 363 1.40 12.79 -8.15
C GLY A 363 1.89 11.49 -7.50
N PRO A 364 1.71 10.36 -8.20
CA PRO A 364 2.12 9.05 -7.69
C PRO A 364 3.64 8.96 -7.45
N GLN A 365 4.08 7.98 -6.67
CA GLN A 365 5.51 7.75 -6.37
C GLN A 365 6.22 8.92 -5.69
N SER A 366 5.45 9.73 -4.95
CA SER A 366 5.98 10.80 -4.10
C SER A 366 5.60 10.55 -2.65
N SER A 367 6.44 11.00 -1.72
CA SER A 367 6.17 10.93 -0.29
C SER A 367 6.73 12.12 0.45
N VAL A 368 6.08 12.48 1.55
CA VAL A 368 6.61 13.38 2.57
C VAL A 368 6.97 12.53 3.79
N GLY A 369 8.08 12.86 4.44
CA GLY A 369 8.58 12.13 5.58
C GLY A 369 9.21 13.02 6.64
N TYR A 370 9.16 12.53 7.86
CA TYR A 370 9.62 13.17 9.08
C TYR A 370 10.47 12.16 9.83
N ARG A 371 11.58 12.59 10.42
CA ARG A 371 12.39 11.74 11.29
C ARG A 371 12.89 12.55 12.48
N VAL A 372 12.83 11.94 13.64
CA VAL A 372 13.45 12.44 14.87
C VAL A 372 14.46 11.41 15.31
N LEU A 373 15.72 11.80 15.39
CA LEU A 373 16.79 10.97 15.94
C LEU A 373 17.34 11.65 17.18
N ARG A 374 17.30 10.95 18.31
CA ARG A 374 18.01 11.32 19.54
C ARG A 374 19.13 10.32 19.76
N ALA A 375 20.36 10.78 19.65
CA ALA A 375 21.58 10.00 19.90
C ALA A 375 22.61 10.89 20.58
N ASP A 376 23.29 10.36 21.60
CA ASP A 376 24.46 10.96 22.25
C ASP A 376 24.33 12.49 22.46
N TYR A 377 23.32 12.89 23.24
CA TYR A 377 22.97 14.27 23.65
C TYR A 377 22.36 15.17 22.57
N ARG A 378 22.20 14.69 21.33
CA ARG A 378 21.70 15.51 20.23
C ARG A 378 20.36 15.02 19.75
N THR A 379 19.48 15.96 19.44
CA THR A 379 18.22 15.70 18.75
C THR A 379 18.30 16.28 17.34
N TYR A 380 18.01 15.44 16.37
CA TYR A 380 18.02 15.76 14.95
C TYR A 380 16.58 15.65 14.43
N PHE A 381 16.11 16.70 13.76
CA PHE A 381 14.82 16.74 13.10
C PHE A 381 15.02 16.79 11.60
N VAL A 382 14.58 15.76 10.89
CA VAL A 382 14.63 15.72 9.42
C VAL A 382 13.22 15.79 8.86
N ASN A 383 12.96 16.84 8.09
CA ASN A 383 11.81 16.88 7.19
C ASN A 383 12.30 16.57 5.79
N SER A 384 11.60 15.72 5.05
CA SER A 384 11.98 15.40 3.68
C SER A 384 10.79 15.18 2.78
N TRP A 385 10.97 15.55 1.53
CA TRP A 385 10.12 15.20 0.41
C TRP A 385 10.93 14.30 -0.52
N GLU A 386 10.30 13.28 -1.05
CA GLU A 386 10.91 12.33 -1.98
C GLU A 386 9.98 12.12 -3.17
N LYS A 387 10.53 12.13 -4.38
CA LYS A 387 9.86 11.74 -5.62
C LYS A 387 10.72 10.75 -6.37
N SER A 388 10.15 9.58 -6.64
CA SER A 388 10.76 8.58 -7.51
C SER A 388 10.23 8.73 -8.92
N PHE A 389 11.13 8.76 -9.90
CA PHE A 389 10.82 8.73 -11.32
C PHE A 389 11.14 7.32 -11.83
N ARG A 390 10.07 6.55 -12.10
CA ARG A 390 10.21 5.18 -12.56
C ARG A 390 9.28 4.94 -13.74
N LYS A 391 9.86 4.47 -14.83
CA LYS A 391 9.12 4.01 -15.99
C LYS A 391 8.70 2.54 -15.87
N TRP A 392 9.46 1.74 -15.12
CA TRP A 392 9.36 0.28 -15.09
C TRP A 392 9.22 -0.26 -13.66
N VAL A 393 8.24 -1.14 -13.41
CA VAL A 393 8.02 -1.86 -12.12
C VAL A 393 8.78 -3.18 -12.05
N SER A 394 8.74 -3.95 -13.13
CA SER A 394 9.43 -5.23 -13.33
C SER A 394 10.92 -5.05 -13.55
N ARG A 395 11.33 -3.85 -13.98
CA ARG A 395 12.72 -3.47 -14.12
C ARG A 395 13.11 -2.38 -13.11
N PRO A 396 13.14 -2.68 -11.79
CA PRO A 396 13.65 -1.75 -10.79
C PRO A 396 15.15 -1.44 -11.00
N ASP A 397 15.82 -2.23 -11.85
CA ASP A 397 17.16 -1.98 -12.36
C ASP A 397 17.26 -0.81 -13.33
N ARG A 398 16.12 -0.31 -13.84
CA ARG A 398 16.00 0.85 -14.72
C ARG A 398 15.26 2.01 -14.05
N GLU A 399 15.36 2.13 -12.72
CA GLU A 399 14.91 3.35 -12.04
C GLU A 399 15.66 4.56 -12.62
N GLU A 400 14.92 5.56 -13.11
CA GLU A 400 15.55 6.68 -13.80
C GLU A 400 16.31 7.54 -12.78
N PHE A 401 15.61 7.98 -11.72
CA PHE A 401 16.23 8.57 -10.51
C PHE A 401 15.19 8.80 -9.41
N THR A 402 15.67 9.04 -8.20
CA THR A 402 14.90 9.57 -7.07
C THR A 402 15.46 10.93 -6.69
N LEU A 403 14.58 11.93 -6.60
CA LEU A 403 14.89 13.23 -6.05
C LEU A 403 14.36 13.30 -4.62
N LYS A 404 15.22 13.73 -3.69
CA LYS A 404 14.85 13.98 -2.31
C LYS A 404 15.32 15.37 -1.91
N LEU A 405 14.41 16.15 -1.34
CA LEU A 405 14.68 17.46 -0.78
C LEU A 405 14.42 17.38 0.71
N GLY A 406 15.29 17.95 1.54
CA GLY A 406 15.06 17.90 2.97
C GLY A 406 15.71 19.04 3.73
N LEU A 407 15.20 19.20 4.93
CA LEU A 407 15.68 20.13 5.94
C LEU A 407 16.09 19.28 7.14
N LEU A 408 17.35 19.37 7.53
CA LEU A 408 17.84 18.86 8.80
C LEU A 408 17.99 20.03 9.76
N ASP A 409 17.36 19.93 10.91
CA ASP A 409 17.45 20.88 12.00
C ASP A 409 18.02 20.19 13.24
N LEU A 410 18.88 20.90 13.95
CA LEU A 410 19.60 20.46 15.14
C LEU A 410 19.11 21.30 16.31
N ASP A 411 18.68 20.64 17.38
CA ASP A 411 18.21 21.35 18.58
C ASP A 411 19.29 22.31 19.10
N ALA A 412 18.92 23.59 19.22
CA ALA A 412 19.80 24.70 19.54
C ALA A 412 20.28 24.66 21.00
N ASP A 413 19.53 23.99 21.88
CA ASP A 413 19.89 23.88 23.30
C ASP A 413 20.73 22.63 23.56
N GLN A 414 22.00 22.72 23.14
CA GLN A 414 23.03 21.75 23.48
C GLN A 414 23.46 21.84 24.96
N ALA A 415 22.72 22.56 25.83
CA ALA A 415 23.12 22.96 27.18
C ALA A 415 23.36 21.81 28.18
N ASP A 416 23.18 20.55 27.79
CA ASP A 416 23.65 19.40 28.57
C ASP A 416 25.19 19.21 28.49
N ARG A 417 25.93 20.30 28.19
CA ARG A 417 27.40 20.41 28.30
C ARG A 417 27.91 20.28 29.75
N PHE A 418 27.02 20.32 30.74
CA PHE A 418 27.37 20.44 32.17
C PHE A 418 27.42 19.14 32.96
N GLN A 419 27.07 17.98 32.38
CA GLN A 419 27.52 16.70 32.94
C GLN A 419 28.86 16.30 32.30
N PRO A 420 29.89 15.91 33.08
CA PRO A 420 31.18 15.55 32.53
C PRO A 420 31.03 14.31 31.64
N ILE A 421 31.12 14.53 30.32
CA ILE A 421 31.21 13.44 29.34
C ILE A 421 32.48 12.64 29.67
N PRO A 422 32.38 11.32 29.94
CA PRO A 422 33.53 10.44 30.14
C PRO A 422 34.57 10.62 29.03
N ALA A 423 35.85 10.61 29.36
CA ALA A 423 36.93 10.88 28.40
C ALA A 423 36.86 9.97 27.16
N LYS A 424 36.44 8.71 27.31
CA LYS A 424 36.22 7.76 26.23
C LYS A 424 35.13 8.21 25.24
N GLN A 425 34.06 8.84 25.72
CA GLN A 425 32.95 9.31 24.88
C GLN A 425 33.29 10.62 24.14
N ARG A 426 34.22 11.44 24.67
CA ARG A 426 34.63 12.70 24.01
C ARG A 426 35.34 12.48 22.68
N ALA A 427 36.02 11.36 22.49
CA ALA A 427 36.72 11.02 21.25
C ALA A 427 35.75 10.78 20.06
N TYR A 428 34.49 10.49 20.36
CA TYR A 428 33.47 10.15 19.36
C TYR A 428 32.55 11.32 19.00
N LEU A 429 32.58 12.42 19.76
CA LEU A 429 31.77 13.60 19.48
C LEU A 429 32.39 14.42 18.34
N PRO A 430 31.58 14.99 17.42
CA PRO A 430 32.04 15.97 16.46
C PRO A 430 32.79 17.11 17.15
N ASP A 431 33.68 17.78 16.41
CA ASP A 431 34.39 18.98 16.87
C ASP A 431 33.45 19.93 17.63
N ARG A 432 33.90 20.38 18.81
CA ARG A 432 33.16 21.24 19.75
C ARG A 432 32.80 22.61 19.15
N THR A 433 33.38 22.96 18.01
CA THR A 433 33.17 24.23 17.30
C THR A 433 31.98 24.24 16.34
N TRP A 434 31.29 23.11 16.17
CA TRP A 434 30.23 22.99 15.16
C TRP A 434 28.83 23.34 15.73
N ASP A 435 28.42 24.59 15.52
CA ASP A 435 27.14 25.16 15.97
C ASP A 435 26.08 25.25 14.84
N ALA A 436 26.23 24.48 13.75
CA ALA A 436 25.28 24.59 12.65
C ALA A 436 23.89 24.10 13.08
N ARG A 437 22.92 25.02 13.10
CA ARG A 437 21.56 24.76 13.60
C ARG A 437 20.68 24.15 12.52
N THR A 438 20.75 24.72 11.32
CA THR A 438 19.86 24.36 10.22
C THR A 438 20.65 23.99 8.98
N THR A 439 20.19 22.99 8.23
CA THR A 439 20.78 22.61 6.95
C THR A 439 19.74 22.17 5.95
N TRP A 440 19.80 22.81 4.79
CA TRP A 440 19.05 22.42 3.62
C TRP A 440 19.86 21.43 2.81
N PHE A 441 19.23 20.37 2.31
CA PHE A 441 19.87 19.42 1.42
C PHE A 441 18.98 19.01 0.25
N ALA A 442 19.63 18.74 -0.87
CA ALA A 442 19.06 18.09 -2.04
C ALA A 442 19.88 16.85 -2.34
N GLN A 443 19.20 15.72 -2.49
CA GLN A 443 19.79 14.44 -2.85
C GLN A 443 19.17 13.95 -4.16
N VAL A 444 20.02 13.70 -5.15
CA VAL A 444 19.64 12.99 -6.38
C VAL A 444 20.31 11.63 -6.34
N SER A 445 19.51 10.56 -6.38
CA SER A 445 20.02 9.20 -6.43
C SER A 445 19.56 8.54 -7.73
N ALA A 446 20.50 8.11 -8.55
CA ALA A 446 20.24 7.31 -9.74
C ALA A 446 20.88 5.93 -9.55
N LEU A 447 20.14 4.87 -9.89
CA LEU A 447 20.66 3.50 -9.88
C LEU A 447 20.38 2.89 -11.26
N SER A 448 21.44 2.61 -11.98
CA SER A 448 21.35 1.80 -13.19
C SER A 448 21.92 0.41 -12.90
N LEU A 449 21.09 -0.63 -13.02
CA LEU A 449 21.53 -2.02 -13.01
C LEU A 449 21.28 -2.60 -14.41
N HIS A 450 22.31 -3.23 -14.95
CA HIS A 450 22.26 -3.90 -16.24
C HIS A 450 22.64 -5.36 -16.03
N THR A 451 21.80 -6.25 -16.56
CA THR A 451 21.98 -7.70 -16.47
C THR A 451 22.44 -8.25 -17.81
N PHE A 452 23.36 -9.22 -17.77
CA PHE A 452 23.76 -10.04 -18.90
C PHE A 452 23.63 -11.52 -18.52
N ARG A 453 23.70 -12.43 -19.49
CA ARG A 453 23.35 -13.86 -19.34
C ARG A 453 23.97 -14.56 -18.12
N TYR A 454 25.13 -14.11 -17.65
CA TYR A 454 25.89 -14.72 -16.55
C TYR A 454 26.34 -13.70 -15.50
N GLY A 455 25.64 -12.58 -15.33
CA GLY A 455 26.00 -11.60 -14.31
C GLY A 455 25.21 -10.30 -14.37
N SER A 456 25.59 -9.37 -13.50
CA SER A 456 25.05 -8.02 -13.48
C SER A 456 26.14 -7.01 -13.16
N TYR A 457 26.00 -5.83 -13.74
CA TYR A 457 26.73 -4.65 -13.28
C TYR A 457 25.73 -3.60 -12.82
N TRP A 458 26.10 -2.82 -11.82
CA TRP A 458 25.34 -1.67 -11.41
C TRP A 458 26.24 -0.48 -11.19
N LEU A 459 25.72 0.69 -11.52
CA LEU A 459 26.27 1.98 -11.19
C LEU A 459 25.19 2.73 -10.42
N SER A 460 25.52 3.21 -9.23
CA SER A 460 24.69 4.15 -8.49
C SER A 460 25.47 5.43 -8.26
N SER A 461 24.88 6.54 -8.64
CA SER A 461 25.36 7.88 -8.29
C SER A 461 24.39 8.47 -7.28
N SER A 462 24.91 8.92 -6.14
CA SER A 462 24.17 9.75 -5.19
C SER A 462 24.90 11.07 -5.01
N ASN A 463 24.25 12.15 -5.41
CA ASN A 463 24.75 13.50 -5.22
C ASN A 463 23.93 14.15 -4.11
N LEU A 464 24.58 14.45 -3.00
CA LEU A 464 24.03 15.17 -1.87
C LEU A 464 24.66 16.55 -1.81
N LEU A 465 23.87 17.57 -2.08
CA LEU A 465 24.25 18.97 -1.96
C LEU A 465 23.58 19.54 -0.73
N GLY A 466 24.28 20.36 0.04
CA GLY A 466 23.66 21.05 1.16
C GLY A 466 24.33 22.36 1.54
N ALA A 467 23.58 23.17 2.28
CA ALA A 467 24.03 24.45 2.82
C ALA A 467 23.68 24.51 4.30
N TYR A 468 24.61 25.02 5.11
CA TYR A 468 24.48 25.13 6.56
C TYR A 468 24.85 26.53 7.03
N GLU A 469 24.16 26.98 8.08
CA GLU A 469 24.41 28.26 8.73
C GLU A 469 25.24 28.03 10.00
N THR A 470 26.34 28.76 10.18
CA THR A 470 27.10 28.83 11.44
C THR A 470 27.05 30.24 12.02
N SER A 471 27.52 30.44 13.25
CA SER A 471 27.50 31.75 13.92
C SER A 471 28.30 32.82 13.13
N GLY A 472 27.64 33.46 12.17
CA GLY A 472 28.18 34.55 11.34
C GLY A 472 28.58 34.19 9.90
N ASP A 473 28.59 32.91 9.49
CA ASP A 473 29.02 32.48 8.15
C ASP A 473 28.11 31.39 7.56
N ASP A 474 27.81 31.51 6.25
CA ASP A 474 27.13 30.49 5.45
C ASP A 474 28.15 29.57 4.75
N GLY A 475 27.99 28.26 4.93
CA GLY A 475 28.84 27.24 4.33
C GLY A 475 28.08 26.28 3.42
N GLY A 476 28.70 25.87 2.31
CA GLY A 476 28.17 24.86 1.40
C GLY A 476 28.94 23.54 1.50
N PHE A 477 28.28 22.44 1.18
CA PHE A 477 28.93 21.16 0.96
C PHE A 477 28.35 20.39 -0.22
N SER A 478 29.20 19.56 -0.82
CA SER A 478 28.80 18.54 -1.78
C SER A 478 29.41 17.22 -1.39
N VAL A 479 28.59 16.18 -1.42
CA VAL A 479 29.01 14.80 -1.29
C VAL A 479 28.52 14.05 -2.50
N ASN A 480 29.47 13.57 -3.30
CA ASN A 480 29.20 12.65 -4.37
C ASN A 480 29.64 11.26 -3.92
N GLU A 481 28.70 10.33 -3.96
CA GLU A 481 28.94 8.92 -3.72
C GLU A 481 28.67 8.15 -5.02
N GLU A 482 29.74 7.73 -5.69
CA GLU A 482 29.67 6.78 -6.78
C GLU A 482 29.91 5.38 -6.23
N ARG A 483 29.00 4.47 -6.54
CA ARG A 483 29.18 3.06 -6.27
C ARG A 483 29.01 2.29 -7.57
N ALA A 484 30.01 1.50 -7.89
CA ALA A 484 29.92 0.54 -8.97
C ALA A 484 30.03 -0.86 -8.39
N GLY A 485 29.32 -1.82 -8.95
CA GLY A 485 29.56 -3.20 -8.61
C GLY A 485 29.27 -4.14 -9.74
N LEU A 486 30.04 -5.23 -9.77
CA LEU A 486 29.96 -6.29 -10.75
C LEU A 486 29.70 -7.59 -9.99
N THR A 487 28.67 -8.32 -10.41
CA THR A 487 28.38 -9.66 -9.92
C THR A 487 28.44 -10.62 -11.11
N PHE A 488 29.41 -11.52 -11.12
CA PHE A 488 29.47 -12.61 -12.10
C PHE A 488 28.89 -13.88 -11.48
N SER A 489 28.11 -14.61 -12.26
CA SER A 489 27.53 -15.89 -11.88
C SER A 489 27.83 -16.94 -12.93
N SER A 490 28.76 -17.85 -12.60
CA SER A 490 29.11 -19.02 -13.38
C SER A 490 28.73 -20.26 -12.56
N GLY A 491 27.66 -20.96 -12.95
CA GLY A 491 27.16 -22.11 -12.20
C GLY A 491 26.74 -21.74 -10.77
N LYS A 492 27.38 -22.35 -9.76
CA LYS A 492 27.11 -22.10 -8.32
C LYS A 492 27.97 -20.99 -7.71
N THR A 493 28.98 -20.48 -8.43
CA THR A 493 29.94 -19.53 -7.87
C THR A 493 29.57 -18.11 -8.26
N ARG A 494 29.52 -17.22 -7.26
CA ARG A 494 29.25 -15.78 -7.46
C ARG A 494 30.49 -14.97 -7.06
N TRP A 495 31.04 -14.22 -7.99
CA TRP A 495 32.10 -13.24 -7.73
C TRP A 495 31.49 -11.85 -7.66
N ARG A 496 31.84 -11.07 -6.63
CA ARG A 496 31.32 -9.72 -6.46
C ARG A 496 32.46 -8.74 -6.21
N ALA A 497 32.63 -7.78 -7.12
CA ALA A 497 33.49 -6.63 -6.93
C ALA A 497 32.62 -5.39 -6.68
N ARG A 498 33.04 -4.50 -5.78
CA ARG A 498 32.38 -3.22 -5.52
C ARG A 498 33.44 -2.14 -5.40
N LEU A 499 33.29 -1.06 -6.15
CA LEU A 499 34.07 0.16 -6.02
C LEU A 499 33.19 1.21 -5.37
N PHE A 500 33.75 1.92 -4.39
CA PHE A 500 33.11 3.04 -3.72
C PHE A 500 34.04 4.23 -3.85
N ALA A 501 33.56 5.30 -4.47
CA ALA A 501 34.25 6.59 -4.50
C ALA A 501 33.36 7.60 -3.78
N LEU A 502 33.91 8.20 -2.74
CA LEU A 502 33.27 9.27 -1.99
C LEU A 502 34.12 10.52 -2.16
N THR A 503 33.56 11.55 -2.77
CA THR A 503 34.19 12.87 -2.84
C THR A 503 33.38 13.86 -2.03
N THR A 504 34.05 14.62 -1.18
CA THR A 504 33.43 15.63 -0.32
C THR A 504 34.12 16.96 -0.52
N THR A 505 33.37 18.01 -0.85
CA THR A 505 33.85 19.40 -0.88
C THR A 505 33.07 20.22 0.15
N GLY A 506 33.73 21.17 0.81
CA GLY A 506 33.19 21.87 2.00
C GLY A 506 33.56 21.18 3.32
N ARG A 507 33.14 21.74 4.48
CA ARG A 507 33.47 21.25 5.84
C ARG A 507 32.29 20.61 6.63
N PRO A 508 31.52 19.65 6.12
CA PRO A 508 30.66 18.86 6.99
C PRO A 508 31.43 17.65 7.58
N PRO A 509 31.35 17.36 8.89
CA PRO A 509 31.94 16.16 9.48
C PRO A 509 31.36 14.87 8.89
N ALA A 510 32.15 13.78 8.83
CA ALA A 510 31.71 12.47 8.32
C ALA A 510 30.48 11.91 9.06
N GLN A 511 30.33 12.22 10.35
CA GLN A 511 29.19 11.81 11.17
C GLN A 511 27.90 12.50 10.74
N TYR A 512 27.97 13.77 10.33
CA TYR A 512 26.84 14.55 9.80
C TYR A 512 26.30 13.94 8.50
N LEU A 513 27.22 13.56 7.60
CA LEU A 513 26.90 12.83 6.38
C LEU A 513 26.34 11.42 6.67
N SER A 514 26.79 10.78 7.75
CA SER A 514 26.23 9.48 8.18
C SER A 514 24.76 9.58 8.60
N HIS A 515 24.34 10.69 9.21
CA HIS A 515 22.94 10.90 9.61
C HIS A 515 22.03 11.20 8.41
N LEU A 516 22.52 12.01 7.46
CA LEU A 516 21.83 12.27 6.19
C LEU A 516 21.73 10.99 5.33
N SER A 517 22.79 10.16 5.32
CA SER A 517 22.88 8.93 4.52
C SER A 517 22.29 7.68 5.19
N ARG A 518 22.06 7.63 6.51
CA ARG A 518 21.26 6.56 7.15
C ARG A 518 19.81 6.54 6.66
N VAL A 519 19.35 7.63 6.04
CA VAL A 519 18.08 7.64 5.30
C VAL A 519 18.17 6.86 3.98
N ALA A 520 19.37 6.62 3.45
CA ALA A 520 19.62 5.82 2.25
C ALA A 520 19.96 4.35 2.54
N SER A 521 20.46 4.01 3.75
CA SER A 521 20.95 2.66 4.07
C SER A 521 19.90 1.67 4.59
N ALA A 522 18.65 2.10 4.81
CA ALA A 522 17.53 1.20 5.15
C ALA A 522 17.04 0.33 3.96
N ARG A 523 17.69 0.42 2.79
CA ARG A 523 17.51 -0.50 1.67
C ARG A 523 18.78 -1.32 1.44
N ARG A 524 18.97 -2.38 2.23
CA ARG A 524 19.76 -3.55 1.83
C ARG A 524 19.13 -4.83 2.36
#